data_AF-A0A3B0ZQJ3-F1
#
_entry.id   AF-A0A3B0ZQJ3-F1
#
_cell.length_a   1.000
_cell.length_b   1.000
_cell.length_c   1.000
_cell.angle_alpha   90.00
_cell.angle_beta   90.00
_cell.angle_gamma   90.00
#
_symmetry.space_group_name_H-M   'P 1'
#
loop_
_entity.id
_entity.type
_entity.pdbx_description
1 polymer ?
#
loop_
_entity_poly.entity_id
_entity_poly.type
_entity_poly.pdbx_seq_one_letter_code
_entity_poly.pdbx_strand_id
1 'polypeptide(L)'
;EFLRHLHALKGAVLVYGVDEMVSNIQHLESYVVAFLKGELKASETLFELMNRYVARMNAVTELLEQQQADSISAVKESVVAMPGVLPERIEQLQGDAEQLKSGLPLAQKLPRLRFLVERASTMLGKSVRLMVTGEDVALPAELIGKLIAPLELLLWNAIDHGIESPAVRAEAGKSENGMITLTLTLDQERSMGVITVADDGAGIDEEAVREKALLSGYLTSTQAAKQVALSEMIFHPGLSTSLVVSSVSGRGMGLDVVNTAVSRLGGHVTVQTARGQGASFTLSVPL
;
A
#
# COMPACT_ATOMS: atom_id res chain seq x y z
N GLU A 1 11.03 -6.22 33.06
CA GLU A 1 12.18 -6.84 33.77
C GLU A 1 13.46 -6.81 32.92
N PHE A 2 13.39 -7.19 31.65
CA PHE A 2 14.50 -7.12 30.68
C PHE A 2 15.19 -5.73 30.59
N LEU A 3 14.43 -4.64 30.47
CA LEU A 3 15.01 -3.27 30.43
C LEU A 3 15.78 -2.89 31.70
N ARG A 4 15.40 -3.41 32.88
CA ARG A 4 16.17 -3.19 34.12
C ARG A 4 17.51 -3.90 34.08
N HIS A 5 17.56 -5.11 33.50
CA HIS A 5 18.81 -5.86 33.32
C HIS A 5 19.75 -5.16 32.32
N LEU A 6 19.23 -4.66 31.20
CA LEU A 6 20.02 -3.86 30.26
C LEU A 6 20.61 -2.60 30.91
N HIS A 7 19.81 -1.91 31.73
CA HIS A 7 20.25 -0.71 32.42
C HIS A 7 21.34 -0.98 33.48
N ALA A 8 21.21 -2.06 34.26
CA ALA A 8 22.22 -2.49 35.23
C ALA A 8 23.53 -2.91 34.53
N LEU A 9 23.41 -3.65 33.42
CA LEU A 9 24.52 -4.08 32.59
C LEU A 9 25.27 -2.91 31.96
N LYS A 10 24.54 -1.89 31.49
CA LYS A 10 25.11 -0.63 30.99
C LYS A 10 25.99 0.02 32.06
N GLY A 11 25.51 0.06 33.31
CA GLY A 11 26.27 0.57 34.45
C GLY A 11 27.56 -0.23 34.69
N ALA A 12 27.50 -1.55 34.63
CA ALA A 12 28.67 -2.42 34.81
C ALA A 12 29.71 -2.21 33.71
N VAL A 13 29.29 -2.20 32.44
CA VAL A 13 30.17 -2.02 31.28
C VAL A 13 30.87 -0.65 31.28
N LEU A 14 30.17 0.41 31.73
CA LEU A 14 30.71 1.77 31.83
C LEU A 14 31.88 1.85 32.81
N VAL A 15 31.82 1.08 33.91
CA VAL A 15 32.89 1.01 34.92
C VAL A 15 34.16 0.39 34.36
N TYR A 16 34.05 -0.50 33.37
CA TYR A 16 35.19 -1.19 32.75
C TYR A 16 35.71 -0.53 31.46
N GLY A 17 35.17 0.63 31.07
CA GLY A 17 35.66 1.42 29.93
C GLY A 17 35.47 0.73 28.57
N VAL A 18 34.34 0.04 28.39
CA VAL A 18 33.97 -0.64 27.15
C VAL A 18 32.86 0.16 26.45
N ASP A 19 33.20 1.34 25.96
CA ASP A 19 32.25 2.34 25.44
C ASP A 19 31.40 1.83 24.26
N GLU A 20 31.95 0.94 23.44
CA GLU A 20 31.28 0.34 22.30
C GLU A 20 30.08 -0.54 22.72
N MET A 21 30.17 -1.22 23.86
CA MET A 21 29.04 -1.97 24.44
C MET A 21 27.96 -1.04 25.01
N VAL A 22 28.34 0.12 25.53
CA VAL A 22 27.37 1.10 26.06
C VAL A 22 26.45 1.59 24.93
N SER A 23 27.02 1.89 23.76
CA SER A 23 26.25 2.26 22.56
C SER A 23 25.33 1.13 22.11
N ASN A 24 25.83 -0.10 22.06
CA ASN A 24 25.04 -1.26 21.64
C ASN A 24 23.88 -1.60 22.60
N ILE A 25 24.10 -1.48 23.91
CA ILE A 25 23.04 -1.65 24.92
C ILE A 25 21.97 -0.57 24.74
N GLN A 26 22.38 0.68 24.48
CA GLN A 26 21.45 1.79 24.27
C GLN A 26 20.60 1.61 23.00
N HIS A 27 21.17 1.08 21.92
CA HIS A 27 20.40 0.73 20.72
C HIS A 27 19.36 -0.37 20.97
N LEU A 28 19.69 -1.38 21.79
CA LEU A 28 18.73 -2.41 22.18
C LEU A 28 17.63 -1.90 23.10
N GLU A 29 17.95 -1.00 24.02
CA GLU A 29 16.94 -0.31 24.83
C GLU A 29 15.94 0.42 23.92
N SER A 30 16.43 1.19 22.95
CA SER A 30 15.58 1.89 21.97
C SER A 30 14.73 0.93 21.14
N TYR A 31 15.30 -0.18 20.67
CA TYR A 31 14.57 -1.20 19.92
C TYR A 31 13.43 -1.82 20.75
N VAL A 32 13.74 -2.27 21.97
CA VAL A 32 12.74 -2.91 22.85
C VAL A 32 11.62 -1.93 23.20
N VAL A 33 11.95 -0.65 23.42
CA VAL A 33 10.94 0.40 23.64
C VAL A 33 10.05 0.58 22.41
N ALA A 34 10.63 0.66 21.21
CA ALA A 34 9.86 0.79 19.97
C ALA A 34 8.97 -0.43 19.70
N PHE A 35 9.46 -1.64 19.98
CA PHE A 35 8.66 -2.87 19.91
C PHE A 35 7.50 -2.87 20.91
N LEU A 36 7.74 -2.49 22.18
CA LEU A 36 6.71 -2.44 23.22
C LEU A 36 5.65 -1.38 22.95
N LYS A 37 6.00 -0.28 22.26
CA LYS A 37 5.05 0.74 21.80
C LYS A 37 4.26 0.33 20.56
N GLY A 38 4.53 -0.85 19.99
CA GLY A 38 3.90 -1.34 18.76
C GLY A 38 4.42 -0.66 17.49
N GLU A 39 5.52 0.10 17.58
CA GLU A 39 6.13 0.80 16.45
C GLU A 39 6.99 -0.13 15.58
N LEU A 40 7.37 -1.30 16.11
CA LEU A 40 8.11 -2.34 15.39
C LEU A 40 7.34 -3.67 15.45
N LYS A 41 7.23 -4.35 14.31
CA LYS A 41 6.66 -5.71 14.23
C LYS A 41 7.75 -6.74 14.54
N ALA A 42 7.36 -7.83 15.20
CA ALA A 42 8.25 -8.95 15.46
C ALA A 42 8.74 -9.54 14.13
N SER A 43 10.06 -9.71 13.99
CA SER A 43 10.67 -10.40 12.87
C SER A 43 11.55 -11.53 13.41
N GLU A 44 11.49 -12.69 12.76
CA GLU A 44 12.27 -13.88 13.12
C GLU A 44 13.78 -13.58 13.11
N THR A 45 14.23 -12.82 12.11
CA THR A 45 15.62 -12.36 11.99
C THR A 45 16.05 -11.46 13.15
N LEU A 46 15.13 -10.62 13.63
CA LEU A 46 15.35 -9.71 14.76
C LEU A 46 15.39 -10.46 16.09
N PHE A 47 14.52 -11.46 16.25
CA PHE A 47 14.51 -12.33 17.42
C PHE A 47 15.80 -13.15 17.53
N GLU A 48 16.27 -13.72 16.42
CA GLU A 48 17.56 -14.40 16.38
C GLU A 48 18.74 -13.47 16.70
N LEU A 49 18.72 -12.25 16.16
CA LEU A 49 19.75 -11.25 16.42
C LEU A 49 19.79 -10.86 17.89
N MET A 50 18.62 -10.63 18.50
CA MET A 50 18.49 -10.37 19.93
C MET A 50 18.97 -11.54 20.78
N ASN A 51 18.60 -12.77 20.45
CA ASN A 51 19.02 -13.95 21.21
C ASN A 51 20.54 -14.14 21.15
N ARG A 52 21.17 -13.96 19.98
CA ARG A 52 22.63 -14.00 19.84
C ARG A 52 23.31 -12.90 20.67
N TYR A 53 22.71 -11.72 20.75
CA TYR A 53 23.22 -10.62 21.55
C TYR A 53 23.12 -10.90 23.05
N VAL A 54 21.95 -11.33 23.54
CA VAL A 54 21.73 -11.66 24.96
C VAL A 54 22.67 -12.79 25.41
N ALA A 55 22.84 -13.83 24.58
CA ALA A 55 23.75 -14.93 24.90
C ALA A 55 25.21 -14.47 25.07
N ARG A 56 25.69 -13.57 24.21
CA ARG A 56 27.05 -13.01 24.32
C ARG A 56 27.18 -11.98 25.44
N MET A 57 26.11 -11.26 25.77
CA MET A 57 26.11 -10.37 26.93
C MET A 57 26.25 -11.15 28.23
N ASN A 58 25.55 -12.28 28.36
CA ASN A 58 25.72 -13.16 29.51
C ASN A 58 27.16 -13.68 29.62
N ALA A 59 27.79 -14.03 28.48
CA ALA A 59 29.20 -14.44 28.48
C ALA A 59 30.15 -13.32 28.95
N VAL A 60 29.90 -12.05 28.58
CA VAL A 60 30.71 -10.93 29.06
C VAL A 60 30.46 -10.64 30.54
N THR A 61 29.21 -10.70 31.01
CA THR A 61 28.90 -10.57 32.44
C THR A 61 29.60 -11.65 33.25
N GLU A 62 29.58 -12.90 32.80
CA GLU A 62 30.25 -14.02 33.46
C GLU A 62 31.78 -13.85 33.49
N LEU A 63 32.37 -13.34 32.41
CA LEU A 63 33.81 -13.02 32.37
C LEU A 63 34.19 -11.85 33.29
N LEU A 64 33.31 -10.86 33.46
CA LEU A 64 33.51 -9.72 34.36
C LEU A 64 33.35 -10.13 35.84
N GLU A 65 32.45 -11.08 36.15
CA GLU A 65 32.27 -11.63 37.49
C GLU A 65 33.49 -12.47 37.96
N GLN A 66 34.27 -13.03 37.04
CA GLN A 66 35.44 -13.86 37.36
C GLN A 66 36.69 -13.08 37.83
N GLN A 67 36.66 -11.73 37.89
CA GLN A 67 37.70 -10.84 38.48
C GLN A 67 39.18 -11.17 38.14
N GLN A 68 39.49 -11.54 36.90
CA GLN A 68 40.88 -11.65 36.43
C GLN A 68 41.26 -10.49 35.50
N ALA A 69 42.47 -9.94 35.67
CA ALA A 69 42.97 -8.79 34.90
C ALA A 69 43.12 -9.10 33.39
N ASP A 70 43.39 -10.36 33.03
CA ASP A 70 43.50 -10.81 31.63
C ASP A 70 42.12 -10.91 30.93
N SER A 71 41.03 -10.99 31.70
CA SER A 71 39.66 -11.07 31.17
C SER A 71 39.20 -9.77 30.51
N ILE A 72 39.71 -8.61 30.91
CA ILE A 72 39.33 -7.31 30.32
C ILE A 72 39.82 -7.20 28.87
N SER A 73 41.02 -7.74 28.57
CA SER A 73 41.55 -7.75 27.19
C SER A 73 40.76 -8.71 26.30
N ALA A 74 40.41 -9.89 26.81
CA ALA A 74 39.56 -10.86 26.10
C ALA A 74 38.13 -10.32 25.86
N VAL A 75 37.57 -9.57 26.82
CA VAL A 75 36.28 -8.87 26.67
C VAL A 75 36.40 -7.79 25.60
N LYS A 76 37.48 -6.99 25.59
CA LYS A 76 37.71 -5.98 24.55
C LYS A 76 37.88 -6.59 23.15
N GLU A 77 38.61 -7.70 23.00
CA GLU A 77 38.74 -8.40 21.72
C GLU A 77 37.43 -9.02 21.24
N SER A 78 36.63 -9.61 22.15
CA SER A 78 35.31 -10.15 21.84
C SER A 78 34.30 -9.06 21.44
N VAL A 79 34.43 -7.85 22.01
CA VAL A 79 33.62 -6.67 21.69
C VAL A 79 34.06 -6.01 20.38
N VAL A 80 35.36 -5.90 20.10
CA VAL A 80 35.86 -5.37 18.82
C VAL A 80 35.63 -6.34 17.65
N ALA A 81 35.57 -7.65 17.91
CA ALA A 81 35.17 -8.65 16.92
C ALA A 81 33.66 -8.61 16.58
N MET A 82 32.91 -7.69 17.20
CA MET A 82 31.54 -7.38 16.83
C MET A 82 31.57 -6.58 15.53
N PRO A 83 31.14 -7.13 14.38
CA PRO A 83 31.00 -6.29 13.21
C PRO A 83 29.90 -5.26 13.53
N GLY A 84 30.07 -4.00 13.12
CA GLY A 84 29.16 -2.84 13.30
C GLY A 84 27.77 -2.99 12.68
N VAL A 85 27.33 -4.23 12.49
CA VAL A 85 26.13 -4.73 11.85
C VAL A 85 24.88 -4.41 12.67
N LEU A 86 24.99 -4.20 13.99
CA LEU A 86 23.85 -3.84 14.83
C LEU A 86 23.44 -2.37 14.67
N PRO A 87 24.35 -1.38 14.77
CA PRO A 87 24.05 0.01 14.42
C PRO A 87 23.53 0.14 12.99
N GLU A 88 24.23 -0.42 11.99
CA GLU A 88 23.83 -0.31 10.59
C GLU A 88 22.47 -0.97 10.30
N ARG A 89 22.18 -2.16 10.87
CA ARG A 89 20.83 -2.75 10.69
C ARG A 89 19.76 -2.08 11.50
N ILE A 90 20.04 -1.55 12.68
CA ILE A 90 19.05 -0.81 13.47
C ILE A 90 18.74 0.51 12.78
N GLU A 91 19.75 1.21 12.27
CA GLU A 91 19.61 2.45 11.50
C GLU A 91 18.94 2.18 10.14
N GLN A 92 19.23 1.06 9.48
CA GLN A 92 18.52 0.62 8.28
C GLN A 92 17.06 0.24 8.57
N LEU A 93 16.78 -0.48 9.66
CA LEU A 93 15.42 -0.84 10.07
C LEU A 93 14.63 0.38 10.57
N GLN A 94 15.31 1.34 11.21
CA GLN A 94 14.76 2.64 11.59
C GLN A 94 14.49 3.50 10.36
N GLY A 95 15.40 3.52 9.39
CA GLY A 95 15.22 4.18 8.10
C GLY A 95 14.08 3.57 7.28
N ASP A 96 13.96 2.24 7.26
CA ASP A 96 12.84 1.54 6.64
C ASP A 96 11.52 1.81 7.38
N ALA A 97 11.54 1.89 8.72
CA ALA A 97 10.38 2.26 9.54
C ALA A 97 10.00 3.75 9.41
N GLU A 98 10.97 4.64 9.24
CA GLU A 98 10.77 6.06 8.95
C GLU A 98 10.26 6.27 7.53
N GLN A 99 10.73 5.50 6.54
CA GLN A 99 10.15 5.46 5.19
C GLN A 99 8.71 4.93 5.19
N LEU A 100 8.42 3.93 6.03
CA LEU A 100 7.05 3.47 6.27
C LEU A 100 6.17 4.57 6.91
N LYS A 101 6.75 5.46 7.74
CA LYS A 101 6.09 6.63 8.35
C LYS A 101 6.00 7.85 7.42
N SER A 102 6.93 8.05 6.48
CA SER A 102 6.95 9.20 5.56
C SER A 102 6.03 9.06 4.35
N GLY A 103 5.43 7.87 4.17
CA GLY A 103 4.64 7.52 3.00
C GLY A 103 5.52 7.13 1.80
N LEU A 104 4.97 6.31 0.92
CA LEU A 104 5.57 5.91 -0.35
C LEU A 104 4.90 6.69 -1.48
N PRO A 105 5.67 7.25 -2.44
CA PRO A 105 5.10 7.88 -3.60
C PRO A 105 4.47 6.83 -4.53
N LEU A 106 3.37 7.21 -5.19
CA LEU A 106 2.72 6.35 -6.18
C LEU A 106 3.67 5.98 -7.34
N ALA A 107 4.65 6.84 -7.63
CA ALA A 107 5.71 6.64 -8.62
C ALA A 107 6.34 5.23 -8.56
N GLN A 108 6.56 4.68 -7.36
CA GLN A 108 7.16 3.35 -7.19
C GLN A 108 6.28 2.20 -7.72
N LYS A 109 4.97 2.41 -7.84
CA LYS A 109 4.00 1.41 -8.33
C LYS A 109 3.59 1.65 -9.78
N LEU A 110 3.95 2.79 -10.36
CA LEU A 110 3.59 3.12 -11.75
C LEU A 110 4.11 2.15 -12.80
N PRO A 111 5.34 1.59 -12.73
CA PRO A 111 5.78 0.61 -13.73
C PRO A 111 4.83 -0.59 -13.84
N ARG A 112 4.28 -1.05 -12.71
CA ARG A 112 3.31 -2.15 -12.67
C ARG A 112 1.97 -1.76 -13.30
N LEU A 113 1.46 -0.56 -13.00
CA LEU A 113 0.21 -0.07 -13.58
C LEU A 113 0.34 0.16 -15.09
N ARG A 114 1.45 0.74 -15.55
CA ARG A 114 1.76 0.95 -16.98
C ARG A 114 1.83 -0.39 -17.72
N PHE A 115 2.53 -1.38 -17.16
CA PHE A 115 2.60 -2.72 -17.74
C PHE A 115 1.22 -3.38 -17.89
N LEU A 116 0.34 -3.23 -16.88
CA LEU A 116 -1.04 -3.72 -16.98
C LEU A 116 -1.80 -3.05 -18.13
N VAL A 117 -1.71 -1.72 -18.23
CA VAL A 117 -2.39 -0.96 -19.29
C VAL A 117 -1.91 -1.40 -20.67
N GLU A 118 -0.60 -1.51 -20.88
CA GLU A 118 -0.01 -1.96 -22.16
C GLU A 118 -0.45 -3.38 -22.53
N ARG A 119 -0.41 -4.29 -21.56
CA ARG A 119 -0.84 -5.69 -21.76
C ARG A 119 -2.33 -5.79 -22.08
N ALA A 120 -3.18 -5.09 -21.34
CA ALA A 120 -4.63 -5.06 -21.55
C ALA A 120 -4.98 -4.47 -22.92
N SER A 121 -4.35 -3.34 -23.26
CA SER A 121 -4.50 -2.65 -24.56
C SER A 121 -4.17 -3.58 -25.73
N THR A 122 -3.02 -4.26 -25.64
CA THR A 122 -2.59 -5.23 -26.66
C THR A 122 -3.57 -6.41 -26.77
N MET A 123 -3.97 -6.97 -25.64
CA MET A 123 -4.86 -8.14 -25.61
C MET A 123 -6.24 -7.84 -26.18
N LEU A 124 -6.75 -6.62 -25.98
CA LEU A 124 -8.08 -6.21 -26.44
C LEU A 124 -8.07 -5.44 -27.77
N GLY A 125 -6.89 -5.23 -28.37
CA GLY A 125 -6.73 -4.50 -29.63
C GLY A 125 -7.15 -3.02 -29.55
N LYS A 126 -6.97 -2.39 -28.39
CA LYS A 126 -7.30 -0.98 -28.14
C LYS A 126 -6.01 -0.18 -27.96
N SER A 127 -5.97 1.06 -28.46
CA SER A 127 -4.84 1.96 -28.25
C SER A 127 -5.14 2.91 -27.09
N VAL A 128 -4.37 2.83 -26.01
CA VAL A 128 -4.62 3.59 -24.77
C VAL A 128 -3.33 4.21 -24.25
N ARG A 129 -3.41 5.47 -23.78
CA ARG A 129 -2.35 6.15 -23.04
C ARG A 129 -2.74 6.34 -21.58
N LEU A 130 -1.81 6.05 -20.68
CA LEU A 130 -1.94 6.35 -19.26
C LEU A 130 -1.16 7.62 -18.90
N MET A 131 -1.88 8.67 -18.56
CA MET A 131 -1.34 9.89 -17.97
C MET A 131 -1.46 9.83 -16.45
N VAL A 132 -0.39 10.20 -15.75
CA VAL A 132 -0.36 10.20 -14.28
C VAL A 132 0.02 11.59 -13.79
N THR A 133 -0.72 12.10 -12.82
CA THR A 133 -0.45 13.36 -12.13
C THR A 133 -0.41 13.13 -10.62
N GLY A 134 0.48 13.84 -9.92
CA GLY A 134 0.70 13.63 -8.49
C GLY A 134 1.43 12.33 -8.16
N GLU A 135 2.27 11.82 -9.06
CA GLU A 135 3.02 10.57 -8.84
C GLU A 135 4.01 10.63 -7.67
N ASP A 136 4.52 11.82 -7.36
CA ASP A 136 5.44 12.07 -6.23
C ASP A 136 4.72 12.26 -4.89
N VAL A 137 3.38 12.34 -4.89
CA VAL A 137 2.61 12.47 -3.65
C VAL A 137 2.76 11.18 -2.83
N ALA A 138 3.26 11.33 -1.61
CA ALA A 138 3.49 10.23 -0.69
C ALA A 138 2.20 9.91 0.10
N LEU A 139 1.87 8.62 0.16
CA LEU A 139 0.81 8.08 1.02
C LEU A 139 1.39 6.98 1.91
N PRO A 140 0.87 6.74 3.14
CA PRO A 140 1.28 5.63 3.98
C PRO A 140 1.43 4.31 3.20
N ALA A 141 2.54 3.60 3.41
CA ALA A 141 2.87 2.41 2.61
C ALA A 141 1.77 1.33 2.63
N GLU A 142 1.10 1.17 3.79
CA GLU A 142 -0.02 0.25 3.93
C GLU A 142 -1.24 0.65 3.08
N LEU A 143 -1.49 1.96 2.91
CA LEU A 143 -2.57 2.46 2.04
C LEU A 143 -2.23 2.21 0.58
N ILE A 144 -1.02 2.59 0.13
CA ILE A 144 -0.56 2.33 -1.25
C ILE A 144 -0.67 0.85 -1.57
N GLY A 145 -0.14 -0.03 -0.71
CA GLY A 145 -0.17 -1.47 -0.92
C GLY A 145 -1.58 -2.03 -1.09
N LYS A 146 -2.55 -1.52 -0.34
CA LYS A 146 -3.97 -1.95 -0.41
C LYS A 146 -4.73 -1.31 -1.57
N LEU A 147 -4.30 -0.15 -2.06
CA LEU A 147 -4.94 0.58 -3.17
C LEU A 147 -4.53 0.06 -4.56
N ILE A 148 -3.40 -0.63 -4.71
CA ILE A 148 -2.95 -1.12 -6.03
C ILE A 148 -3.98 -2.03 -6.69
N ALA A 149 -4.51 -3.03 -6.00
CA ALA A 149 -5.47 -3.95 -6.61
C ALA A 149 -6.78 -3.25 -7.07
N PRO A 150 -7.40 -2.35 -6.27
CA PRO A 150 -8.49 -1.51 -6.74
C PRO A 150 -8.16 -0.66 -7.98
N LEU A 151 -6.97 -0.06 -8.03
CA LEU A 151 -6.55 0.76 -9.18
C LEU A 151 -6.35 -0.09 -10.43
N GLU A 152 -5.74 -1.28 -10.30
CA GLU A 152 -5.59 -2.24 -11.40
C GLU A 152 -6.95 -2.62 -12.00
N LEU A 153 -7.96 -2.84 -11.14
CA LEU A 153 -9.31 -3.17 -11.57
C LEU A 153 -10.00 -2.01 -12.31
N LEU A 154 -9.84 -0.78 -11.82
CA LEU A 154 -10.39 0.40 -12.49
C LEU A 154 -9.72 0.66 -13.84
N LEU A 155 -8.40 0.53 -13.92
CA LEU A 155 -7.67 0.63 -15.19
C LEU A 155 -8.11 -0.45 -16.16
N TRP A 156 -8.28 -1.70 -15.69
CA TRP A 156 -8.78 -2.78 -16.52
C TRP A 156 -10.18 -2.48 -17.06
N ASN A 157 -11.11 -2.04 -16.20
CA ASN A 157 -12.48 -1.71 -16.59
C ASN A 157 -12.52 -0.56 -17.59
N ALA A 158 -11.69 0.47 -17.39
CA ALA A 158 -11.56 1.56 -18.34
C ALA A 158 -11.11 1.04 -19.70
N ILE A 159 -10.16 0.10 -19.79
CA ILE A 159 -9.70 -0.45 -21.07
C ILE A 159 -10.73 -1.42 -21.67
N ASP A 160 -11.31 -2.30 -20.88
CA ASP A 160 -12.22 -3.36 -21.35
C ASP A 160 -13.57 -2.80 -21.80
N HIS A 161 -14.17 -1.93 -20.98
CA HIS A 161 -15.54 -1.45 -21.17
C HIS A 161 -15.62 0.05 -21.47
N GLY A 162 -14.70 0.86 -20.94
CA GLY A 162 -14.71 2.32 -21.13
C GLY A 162 -14.27 2.74 -22.52
N ILE A 163 -13.00 2.50 -22.85
CA ILE A 163 -12.37 2.92 -24.10
C ILE A 163 -12.92 2.10 -25.27
N GLU A 164 -13.38 2.78 -26.32
CA GLU A 164 -13.88 2.15 -27.52
C GLU A 164 -12.74 1.70 -28.45
N SER A 165 -13.02 0.85 -29.44
CA SER A 165 -12.00 0.47 -30.44
C SER A 165 -11.61 1.68 -31.30
N PRO A 166 -10.40 1.69 -31.90
CA PRO A 166 -9.94 2.77 -32.79
C PRO A 166 -10.98 3.17 -33.87
N ALA A 167 -11.64 2.18 -34.48
CA ALA A 167 -12.67 2.40 -35.49
C ALA A 167 -13.90 3.13 -34.92
N VAL A 168 -14.42 2.67 -33.78
CA VAL A 168 -15.59 3.28 -33.12
C VAL A 168 -15.27 4.70 -32.63
N ARG A 169 -14.03 4.93 -32.16
CA ARG A 169 -13.57 6.27 -31.75
C ARG A 169 -13.51 7.22 -32.94
N ALA A 170 -13.02 6.76 -34.09
CA ALA A 170 -12.99 7.57 -35.31
C ALA A 170 -14.39 7.96 -35.78
N GLU A 171 -15.36 7.04 -35.74
CA GLU A 171 -16.78 7.32 -36.05
C GLU A 171 -17.40 8.35 -35.10
N ALA A 172 -16.99 8.34 -33.83
CA ALA A 172 -17.41 9.30 -32.82
C ALA A 172 -16.62 10.64 -32.86
N GLY A 173 -15.67 10.80 -33.80
CA GLY A 173 -14.83 12.01 -33.90
C GLY A 173 -13.81 12.17 -32.77
N LYS A 174 -13.50 11.09 -32.04
CA LYS A 174 -12.51 11.07 -30.95
C LYS A 174 -11.12 10.74 -31.48
N SER A 175 -10.09 11.01 -30.65
CA SER A 175 -8.72 10.55 -30.94
C SER A 175 -8.66 9.03 -31.01
N GLU A 176 -7.90 8.48 -31.96
CA GLU A 176 -7.66 7.04 -32.07
C GLU A 176 -7.06 6.44 -30.79
N ASN A 177 -6.27 7.23 -30.05
CA ASN A 177 -5.73 6.84 -28.76
C ASN A 177 -6.72 7.24 -27.66
N GLY A 178 -7.23 6.26 -26.93
CA GLY A 178 -7.93 6.49 -25.66
C GLY A 178 -6.99 7.07 -24.61
N MET A 179 -7.53 7.90 -23.71
CA MET A 179 -6.78 8.48 -22.61
C MET A 179 -7.37 7.99 -21.28
N ILE A 180 -6.50 7.48 -20.42
CA ILE A 180 -6.80 7.24 -19.02
C ILE A 180 -5.90 8.16 -18.19
N THR A 181 -6.49 8.90 -17.26
CA THR A 181 -5.79 9.80 -16.35
C THR A 181 -5.90 9.25 -14.93
N LEU A 182 -4.75 9.06 -14.26
CA LEU A 182 -4.67 8.76 -12.85
C LEU A 182 -4.11 9.97 -12.11
N THR A 183 -4.92 10.60 -11.27
CA THR A 183 -4.54 11.77 -10.47
C THR A 183 -4.50 11.41 -9.00
N LEU A 184 -3.43 11.77 -8.29
CA LEU A 184 -3.32 11.67 -6.85
C LEU A 184 -3.16 13.08 -6.24
N THR A 185 -4.00 13.40 -5.26
CA THR A 185 -3.97 14.66 -4.51
C THR A 185 -4.17 14.42 -3.02
N LEU A 186 -3.70 15.35 -2.18
CA LEU A 186 -3.97 15.36 -0.75
C LEU A 186 -4.96 16.48 -0.43
N ASP A 187 -6.06 16.14 0.20
CA ASP A 187 -6.95 17.08 0.86
C ASP A 187 -6.44 17.28 2.30
N GLN A 188 -5.65 18.34 2.49
CA GLN A 188 -5.05 18.64 3.80
C GLN A 188 -6.07 19.09 4.84
N GLU A 189 -7.19 19.69 4.42
CA GLU A 189 -8.22 20.16 5.35
C GLU A 189 -9.00 19.01 5.95
N ARG A 190 -9.20 17.94 5.16
CA ARG A 190 -9.93 16.74 5.58
C ARG A 190 -9.03 15.58 5.98
N SER A 191 -7.71 15.74 5.88
CA SER A 191 -6.72 14.66 6.06
C SER A 191 -7.04 13.43 5.21
N MET A 192 -7.32 13.64 3.92
CA MET A 192 -7.69 12.57 2.98
C MET A 192 -6.71 12.51 1.80
N GLY A 193 -6.32 11.30 1.41
CA GLY A 193 -5.74 11.02 0.10
C GLY A 193 -6.87 10.82 -0.92
N VAL A 194 -6.84 11.57 -2.02
CA VAL A 194 -7.84 11.50 -3.09
C VAL A 194 -7.18 11.00 -4.36
N ILE A 195 -7.60 9.83 -4.84
CA ILE A 195 -7.14 9.21 -6.09
C ILE A 195 -8.28 9.20 -7.10
N THR A 196 -8.07 9.80 -8.25
CA THR A 196 -9.04 9.83 -9.35
C THR A 196 -8.52 9.03 -10.53
N VAL A 197 -9.34 8.10 -11.04
CA VAL A 197 -9.09 7.36 -12.28
C VAL A 197 -10.19 7.73 -13.27
N ALA A 198 -9.82 8.42 -14.35
CA ALA A 198 -10.76 8.90 -15.36
C ALA A 198 -10.37 8.42 -16.76
N ASP A 199 -11.36 8.08 -17.58
CA ASP A 199 -11.21 7.74 -19.00
C ASP A 199 -12.02 8.68 -19.90
N ASP A 200 -11.66 8.75 -21.19
CA ASP A 200 -12.38 9.51 -22.22
C ASP A 200 -13.26 8.62 -23.13
N GLY A 201 -13.69 7.49 -22.60
CA GLY A 201 -14.38 6.43 -23.32
C GLY A 201 -15.88 6.70 -23.55
N ALA A 202 -16.64 5.61 -23.74
CA ALA A 202 -18.07 5.67 -24.00
C ALA A 202 -18.90 6.10 -22.78
N GLY A 203 -18.29 6.11 -21.59
CA GLY A 203 -18.99 6.24 -20.32
C GLY A 203 -19.74 4.97 -19.93
N ILE A 204 -20.41 5.01 -18.79
CA ILE A 204 -21.17 3.87 -18.27
C ILE A 204 -22.57 3.87 -18.90
N ASP A 205 -22.98 2.72 -19.41
CA ASP A 205 -24.36 2.52 -19.89
C ASP A 205 -25.32 2.42 -18.71
N GLU A 206 -25.86 3.56 -18.30
CA GLU A 206 -26.84 3.66 -17.22
C GLU A 206 -28.12 2.87 -17.50
N GLU A 207 -28.53 2.69 -18.76
CA GLU A 207 -29.72 1.92 -19.09
C GLU A 207 -29.48 0.43 -18.85
N ALA A 208 -28.32 -0.08 -19.28
CA ALA A 208 -27.93 -1.46 -19.01
C ALA A 208 -27.78 -1.74 -17.50
N VAL A 209 -27.23 -0.78 -16.73
CA VAL A 209 -27.17 -0.88 -15.26
C VAL A 209 -28.58 -0.92 -14.67
N ARG A 210 -29.49 -0.06 -15.15
CA ARG A 210 -30.88 0.01 -14.67
C ARG A 210 -31.62 -1.30 -14.92
N GLU A 211 -31.51 -1.84 -16.13
CA GLU A 211 -32.14 -3.10 -16.51
C GLU A 211 -31.62 -4.26 -15.65
N LYS A 212 -30.30 -4.33 -15.46
CA LYS A 212 -29.69 -5.34 -14.59
C LYS A 212 -30.12 -5.21 -13.14
N ALA A 213 -30.27 -3.97 -12.63
CA ALA A 213 -30.73 -3.72 -11.28
C ALA A 213 -32.20 -4.15 -11.07
N LEU A 214 -33.06 -3.93 -12.08
CA LEU A 214 -34.45 -4.39 -12.08
C LEU A 214 -34.53 -5.92 -12.09
N LEU A 215 -33.78 -6.57 -12.98
CA LEU A 215 -33.74 -8.04 -13.09
C LEU A 215 -33.22 -8.71 -11.82
N SER A 216 -32.28 -8.06 -11.13
CA SER A 216 -31.68 -8.57 -9.89
C SER A 216 -32.51 -8.21 -8.64
N GLY A 217 -33.62 -7.49 -8.79
CA GLY A 217 -34.50 -7.09 -7.68
C GLY A 217 -33.96 -5.98 -6.78
N TYR A 218 -32.85 -5.34 -7.15
CA TYR A 218 -32.26 -4.22 -6.40
C TYR A 218 -32.97 -2.89 -6.64
N LEU A 219 -33.80 -2.84 -7.68
CA LEU A 219 -34.62 -1.68 -8.00
C LEU A 219 -36.06 -2.12 -8.25
N THR A 220 -37.03 -1.35 -7.75
CA THR A 220 -38.43 -1.52 -8.14
C THR A 220 -38.71 -0.74 -9.44
N SER A 221 -39.73 -1.17 -10.20
CA SER A 221 -40.19 -0.45 -11.39
C SER A 221 -40.54 1.02 -11.09
N THR A 222 -41.11 1.28 -9.91
CA THR A 222 -41.44 2.62 -9.43
C THR A 222 -40.20 3.48 -9.14
N GLN A 223 -39.10 2.88 -8.69
CA GLN A 223 -37.82 3.56 -8.48
C GLN A 223 -37.06 3.78 -9.81
N ALA A 224 -37.14 2.84 -10.76
CA ALA A 224 -36.56 3.00 -12.10
C ALA A 224 -37.13 4.20 -12.84
N ALA A 225 -38.43 4.42 -12.70
CA ALA A 225 -39.13 5.53 -13.34
C ALA A 225 -38.69 6.91 -12.84
N LYS A 226 -38.00 7.01 -11.69
CA LYS A 226 -37.62 8.29 -11.06
C LYS A 226 -36.24 8.82 -11.47
N GLN A 227 -35.56 8.22 -12.46
CA GLN A 227 -34.18 8.57 -12.84
C GLN A 227 -33.26 8.71 -11.61
N VAL A 228 -33.33 7.76 -10.68
CA VAL A 228 -32.43 7.73 -9.52
C VAL A 228 -31.00 7.67 -10.03
N ALA A 229 -30.09 8.44 -9.44
CA ALA A 229 -28.67 8.41 -9.76
C ALA A 229 -28.14 6.97 -9.58
N LEU A 230 -27.88 6.28 -10.68
CA LEU A 230 -27.41 4.89 -10.70
C LEU A 230 -25.92 4.78 -10.33
N SER A 231 -25.26 5.91 -10.16
CA SER A 231 -23.84 6.05 -9.79
C SER A 231 -23.49 5.30 -8.51
N GLU A 232 -24.39 5.20 -7.53
CA GLU A 232 -24.13 4.40 -6.31
C GLU A 232 -24.45 2.91 -6.49
N MET A 233 -25.36 2.59 -7.42
CA MET A 233 -25.81 1.21 -7.63
C MET A 233 -24.79 0.34 -8.36
N ILE A 234 -23.91 0.93 -9.16
CA ILE A 234 -22.85 0.18 -9.85
C ILE A 234 -21.88 -0.52 -8.89
N PHE A 235 -21.83 -0.08 -7.62
CA PHE A 235 -21.02 -0.68 -6.57
C PHE A 235 -21.74 -1.80 -5.82
N HIS A 236 -23.01 -2.08 -6.13
CA HIS A 236 -23.76 -3.12 -5.44
C HIS A 236 -23.23 -4.51 -5.83
N PRO A 237 -23.02 -5.43 -4.87
CA PRO A 237 -22.59 -6.79 -5.17
C PRO A 237 -23.50 -7.45 -6.20
N GLY A 238 -22.91 -8.12 -7.20
CA GLY A 238 -23.64 -8.84 -8.26
C GLY A 238 -24.17 -8.00 -9.42
N LEU A 239 -24.05 -6.66 -9.36
CA LEU A 239 -24.59 -5.73 -10.37
C LEU A 239 -23.60 -5.42 -11.52
N SER A 240 -22.47 -6.13 -11.62
CA SER A 240 -21.48 -5.94 -12.69
C SER A 240 -22.07 -6.24 -14.07
N THR A 241 -22.00 -5.34 -15.03
CA THR A 241 -22.52 -5.50 -16.40
C THR A 241 -21.67 -6.44 -17.27
N SER A 242 -20.48 -6.86 -16.82
CA SER A 242 -19.63 -7.79 -17.55
C SER A 242 -20.26 -9.19 -17.61
N LEU A 243 -20.58 -9.67 -18.81
CA LEU A 243 -21.04 -11.06 -19.06
C LEU A 243 -19.92 -12.10 -18.92
N VAL A 244 -18.66 -11.67 -18.77
CA VAL A 244 -17.49 -12.54 -18.77
C VAL A 244 -16.97 -12.74 -17.36
N VAL A 245 -17.15 -13.95 -16.83
CA VAL A 245 -16.35 -14.48 -15.72
C VAL A 245 -14.93 -14.65 -16.27
N SER A 246 -14.07 -13.65 -16.09
CA SER A 246 -12.66 -13.78 -16.48
C SER A 246 -12.03 -14.95 -15.71
N SER A 247 -11.40 -15.85 -16.46
CA SER A 247 -10.80 -17.12 -16.02
C SER A 247 -9.64 -16.98 -15.04
N VAL A 248 -9.28 -15.75 -14.64
CA VAL A 248 -8.12 -15.46 -13.79
C VAL A 248 -8.47 -15.37 -12.30
N SER A 249 -9.75 -15.18 -11.92
CA SER A 249 -10.09 -14.85 -10.52
C SER A 249 -11.34 -15.53 -9.92
N GLY A 250 -12.15 -16.25 -10.72
CA GLY A 250 -13.20 -17.16 -10.20
C GLY A 250 -14.36 -16.55 -9.40
N ARG A 251 -14.47 -15.22 -9.31
CA ARG A 251 -15.62 -14.49 -8.73
C ARG A 251 -15.91 -13.30 -9.64
N GLY A 252 -17.19 -13.06 -9.95
CA GLY A 252 -17.59 -11.92 -10.78
C GLY A 252 -16.94 -10.63 -10.29
N MET A 253 -16.06 -10.04 -11.10
CA MET A 253 -15.31 -8.84 -10.75
C MET A 253 -16.19 -7.63 -11.05
N GLY A 254 -16.77 -7.05 -10.01
CA GLY A 254 -17.52 -5.80 -10.10
C GLY A 254 -16.78 -4.65 -9.42
N LEU A 255 -17.34 -3.45 -9.56
CA LEU A 255 -16.93 -2.27 -8.80
C LEU A 255 -17.22 -2.44 -7.29
N ASP A 256 -17.99 -3.45 -6.90
CA ASP A 256 -18.21 -3.85 -5.50
C ASP A 256 -16.92 -4.25 -4.78
N VAL A 257 -15.97 -4.89 -5.49
CA VAL A 257 -14.63 -5.21 -4.95
C VAL A 257 -13.84 -3.93 -4.67
N VAL A 258 -13.88 -2.96 -5.59
CA VAL A 258 -13.25 -1.64 -5.41
C VAL A 258 -13.84 -0.95 -4.20
N ASN A 259 -15.17 -0.86 -4.12
CA ASN A 259 -15.87 -0.22 -3.01
C ASN A 259 -15.54 -0.90 -1.68
N THR A 260 -15.62 -2.23 -1.62
CA THR A 260 -15.29 -3.00 -0.40
C THR A 260 -13.84 -2.77 0.05
N ALA A 261 -12.89 -2.76 -0.89
CA ALA A 261 -11.48 -2.54 -0.57
C ALA A 261 -11.24 -1.14 -0.01
N VAL A 262 -11.86 -0.11 -0.60
CA VAL A 262 -11.72 1.28 -0.15
C VAL A 262 -12.47 1.53 1.17
N SER A 263 -13.67 0.97 1.35
CA SER A 263 -14.40 1.06 2.62
C SER A 263 -13.66 0.39 3.79
N ARG A 264 -12.92 -0.70 3.53
CA ARG A 264 -12.05 -1.33 4.55
C ARG A 264 -10.88 -0.44 5.00
N LEU A 265 -10.52 0.56 4.19
CA LEU A 265 -9.55 1.59 4.55
C LEU A 265 -10.19 2.78 5.28
N GLY A 266 -11.50 2.72 5.59
CA GLY A 266 -12.25 3.87 6.10
C GLY A 266 -12.56 4.92 5.04
N GLY A 267 -12.34 4.60 3.76
CA GLY A 267 -12.59 5.48 2.64
C GLY A 267 -13.95 5.28 1.99
N HIS A 268 -14.18 6.03 0.90
CA HIS A 268 -15.33 5.85 0.03
C HIS A 268 -14.96 6.05 -1.44
N VAL A 269 -15.80 5.52 -2.32
CA VAL A 269 -15.65 5.64 -3.78
C VAL A 269 -16.86 6.34 -4.35
N THR A 270 -16.62 7.30 -5.24
CA THR A 270 -17.67 7.93 -6.05
C THR A 270 -17.38 7.74 -7.53
N VAL A 271 -18.40 7.89 -8.35
CA VAL A 271 -18.31 7.81 -9.81
C VAL A 271 -19.05 8.99 -10.42
N GLN A 272 -18.48 9.53 -11.48
CA GLN A 272 -19.12 10.47 -12.38
C GLN A 272 -18.95 9.95 -13.80
N THR A 273 -20.00 9.99 -14.61
CA THR A 273 -19.93 9.50 -15.98
C THR A 273 -20.94 10.23 -16.84
N ALA A 274 -20.62 10.38 -18.12
CA ALA A 274 -21.55 10.87 -19.11
C ALA A 274 -21.34 10.09 -20.41
N ARG A 275 -22.45 9.72 -21.06
CA ARG A 275 -22.42 8.95 -22.31
C ARG A 275 -21.59 9.68 -23.37
N GLY A 276 -20.62 8.97 -23.94
CA GLY A 276 -19.66 9.48 -24.92
C GLY A 276 -18.55 10.36 -24.34
N GLN A 277 -18.52 10.65 -23.04
CA GLN A 277 -17.50 11.49 -22.39
C GLN A 277 -16.63 10.73 -21.38
N GLY A 278 -16.91 9.44 -21.16
CA GLY A 278 -16.14 8.57 -20.28
C GLY A 278 -16.67 8.49 -18.85
N ALA A 279 -15.85 7.93 -17.98
CA ALA A 279 -16.15 7.76 -16.56
C ALA A 279 -14.97 8.22 -15.70
N SER A 280 -15.27 8.68 -14.49
CA SER A 280 -14.32 9.15 -13.49
C SER A 280 -14.66 8.56 -12.14
N PHE A 281 -13.77 7.73 -11.62
CA PHE A 281 -13.87 7.13 -10.29
C PHE A 281 -12.97 7.88 -9.33
N THR A 282 -13.52 8.35 -8.21
CA THR A 282 -12.77 9.06 -7.17
C THR A 282 -12.77 8.26 -5.88
N LEU A 283 -11.59 7.85 -5.43
CA LEU A 283 -11.34 7.09 -4.21
C LEU A 283 -10.80 8.07 -3.17
N SER A 284 -11.52 8.25 -2.08
CA SER A 284 -11.07 9.07 -0.96
C SER A 284 -10.75 8.17 0.21
N VAL A 285 -9.50 8.18 0.68
CA VAL A 285 -9.04 7.40 1.84
C VAL A 285 -8.48 8.32 2.93
N PRO A 286 -8.75 8.06 4.22
CA PRO A 286 -8.15 8.81 5.31
C PRO A 286 -6.64 8.56 5.40
N LEU A 287 -5.88 9.61 5.73
CA LEU A 287 -4.43 9.57 5.95
C LEU A 287 -4.07 9.15 7.38
#